data_AF-A0A1G1WBX6-F1
#
_entry.id   AF-A0A1G1WBX6-F1
#
_cell.length_a   1.000
_cell.length_b   1.000
_cell.length_c   1.000
_cell.angle_alpha   90.00
_cell.angle_beta   90.00
_cell.angle_gamma   90.00
#
_symmetry.space_group_name_H-M   'P 1'
#
loop_
_entity.id
_entity.type
_entity.pdbx_description
1 polymer ?
#
loop_
_entity_poly.entity_id
_entity_poly.type
_entity_poly.pdbx_seq_one_letter_code
_entity_poly.pdbx_strand_id
1 'polypeptide(L)'
;MKFDTKKFPLAAAVTMAIIYIICTVFVAIFPEVATKIFGWMIHMTLGDEGVRGQNISLGGFFVSLVQLVFYTYLSAWIFSTLYNKFTSNK
;
A
#
# COMPACT_ATOMS: atom_id res chain seq x y z
N MET A 1 -17.31 -1.69 19.02
CA MET A 1 -17.09 -2.60 17.87
C MET A 1 -16.03 -3.62 18.29
N LYS A 2 -16.01 -4.82 17.71
CA LYS A 2 -14.92 -5.79 17.93
C LYS A 2 -14.48 -6.32 16.57
N PHE A 3 -13.22 -6.08 16.21
CA PHE A 3 -12.67 -6.55 14.94
C PHE A 3 -12.30 -8.03 15.04
N ASP A 4 -12.60 -8.79 13.98
CA ASP A 4 -12.02 -10.12 13.80
C ASP A 4 -10.56 -9.96 13.37
N THR A 5 -9.63 -10.35 14.25
CA THR A 5 -8.19 -10.12 14.07
C THR A 5 -7.56 -11.00 12.97
N LYS A 6 -8.34 -11.87 12.30
CA LYS A 6 -7.87 -12.63 11.14
C LYS A 6 -8.54 -12.14 9.85
N LYS A 7 -9.86 -11.98 9.87
CA LYS A 7 -10.63 -11.59 8.68
C LYS A 7 -10.41 -10.13 8.30
N PHE A 8 -10.33 -9.23 9.28
CA PHE A 8 -10.14 -7.80 8.99
C PHE A 8 -8.78 -7.51 8.34
N PRO A 9 -7.64 -8.01 8.88
CA PRO A 9 -6.35 -7.81 8.23
C PRO A 9 -6.26 -8.46 6.84
N LEU A 10 -6.87 -9.63 6.65
CA LEU A 10 -6.93 -10.28 5.35
C LEU A 10 -7.71 -9.44 4.33
N ALA A 11 -8.88 -8.92 4.71
CA ALA A 11 -9.68 -8.05 3.85
C ALA A 11 -8.92 -6.76 3.47
N ALA A 12 -8.23 -6.15 4.44
CA ALA A 12 -7.39 -4.98 4.19
C ALA A 12 -6.26 -5.28 3.20
N ALA A 13 -5.56 -6.41 3.39
CA ALA A 13 -4.45 -6.82 2.53
C ALA A 13 -4.90 -7.12 1.09
N VAL A 14 -6.02 -7.83 0.91
CA VAL A 14 -6.61 -8.08 -0.42
C VAL A 14 -7.06 -6.79 -1.09
N THR A 15 -7.69 -5.89 -0.34
CA THR A 15 -8.09 -4.58 -0.86
C THR A 15 -6.88 -3.79 -1.35
N MET A 16 -5.80 -3.77 -0.57
CA MET A 16 -4.58 -3.07 -0.95
C MET A 16 -3.88 -3.71 -2.15
N ALA A 17 -3.92 -5.04 -2.29
CA ALA A 17 -3.44 -5.73 -3.48
C ALA A 17 -4.16 -5.26 -4.76
N ILE A 18 -5.50 -5.18 -4.70
CA ILE A 18 -6.32 -4.72 -5.83
C ILE A 18 -5.99 -3.26 -6.17
N ILE A 19 -5.93 -2.39 -5.16
CA ILE A 19 -5.58 -0.97 -5.35
C ILE A 19 -4.19 -0.86 -5.98
N TYR A 20 -3.21 -1.62 -5.50
CA TYR A 20 -1.85 -1.60 -6.05
C TYR A 20 -1.78 -2.01 -7.52
N ILE A 21 -2.54 -3.03 -7.94
CA ILE A 21 -2.62 -3.44 -9.34
C ILE A 21 -3.17 -2.29 -10.18
N ILE A 22 -4.25 -1.65 -9.74
CA ILE A 22 -4.84 -0.48 -10.42
C ILE A 22 -3.82 0.68 -10.48
N CYS A 23 -3.14 0.96 -9.38
CA CYS A 23 -2.10 1.99 -9.31
C CYS A 23 -0.95 1.70 -10.27
N THR A 24 -0.53 0.43 -10.38
CA THR A 24 0.53 0.02 -11.31
C THR A 24 0.13 0.30 -12.76
N VAL A 25 -1.10 -0.07 -13.13
CA VAL A 25 -1.64 0.21 -14.48
C VAL A 25 -1.70 1.72 -14.72
N PHE A 26 -2.14 2.51 -13.73
CA PHE A 26 -2.19 3.96 -13.84
C PHE A 26 -0.79 4.57 -14.07
N VAL A 27 0.22 4.14 -13.30
CA VAL A 27 1.62 4.61 -13.46
C VAL A 27 2.17 4.20 -14.84
N ALA A 28 1.82 3.00 -15.33
CA ALA A 28 2.26 2.54 -16.64
C ALA A 28 1.71 3.40 -17.80
N ILE A 29 0.49 3.94 -17.66
CA ILE A 29 -0.15 4.78 -18.68
C ILE A 29 0.24 6.26 -18.51
N PHE A 30 0.34 6.75 -17.27
CA PHE A 30 0.54 8.17 -16.95
C PHE A 30 1.71 8.40 -15.98
N PRO A 31 2.96 8.06 -16.36
CA PRO A 31 4.10 8.08 -15.45
C PRO A 31 4.39 9.47 -14.88
N GLU A 32 4.36 10.52 -15.70
CA GLU A 32 4.65 11.91 -15.27
C GLU A 32 3.62 12.45 -14.27
N VAL A 33 2.34 12.16 -14.51
CA VAL A 33 1.25 12.58 -13.62
C VAL A 33 1.37 11.83 -12.29
N ALA A 34 1.62 10.52 -12.34
CA ALA A 34 1.74 9.70 -11.14
C ALA A 34 2.91 10.13 -10.25
N THR A 35 4.09 10.41 -10.81
CA THR A 35 5.25 10.87 -10.03
C THR A 35 5.06 12.25 -9.44
N LYS A 36 4.39 13.17 -10.15
CA LYS A 36 4.03 14.49 -9.62
C LYS A 36 3.08 14.41 -8.44
N ILE A 37 2.02 13.61 -8.55
CA ILE A 37 1.06 13.37 -7.46
C ILE A 37 1.78 12.75 -6.26
N PHE A 38 2.58 11.71 -6.50
CA PHE A 38 3.31 11.04 -5.43
C PHE A 38 4.26 12.01 -4.71
N GLY A 39 5.01 12.83 -5.46
CA GLY A 39 5.90 13.84 -4.89
C GLY A 39 5.17 14.83 -3.96
N TRP A 40 3.95 15.25 -4.33
CA TRP A 40 3.11 16.08 -3.45
C TRP A 40 2.67 15.34 -2.18
N MET A 41 2.32 14.05 -2.28
CA MET A 41 1.83 13.27 -1.14
C MET A 41 2.91 13.02 -0.08
N ILE A 42 4.15 12.78 -0.52
CA ILE A 42 5.25 12.44 0.40
C ILE A 42 6.22 13.60 0.63
N HIS A 43 5.88 14.80 0.15
CA HIS A 43 6.72 16.01 0.22
C HIS A 43 8.14 15.82 -0.35
N MET A 44 8.27 15.07 -1.46
CA MET A 44 9.55 14.82 -2.13
C MET A 44 9.55 15.38 -3.55
N THR A 45 10.66 16.02 -3.93
CA THR A 45 10.94 16.38 -5.32
C THR A 45 11.59 15.18 -6.02
N LEU A 46 10.82 14.43 -6.81
CA LEU A 46 11.38 13.43 -7.70
C LEU A 46 11.91 14.15 -8.95
N GLY A 47 13.23 14.30 -9.07
CA GLY A 47 13.87 14.84 -10.28
C GLY A 47 13.75 13.88 -11.47
N ASP A 48 14.00 14.36 -12.68
CA ASP A 48 13.84 13.60 -13.94
C ASP A 48 14.56 12.23 -13.94
N GLU A 49 15.70 12.13 -13.25
CA GLU A 49 16.47 10.88 -13.13
C GLU A 49 15.81 9.86 -12.18
N GLY A 50 15.14 10.33 -11.12
CA GLY A 50 14.37 9.48 -10.21
C GLY A 50 13.07 8.97 -10.84
N VAL A 51 12.51 9.71 -11.79
CA VAL A 51 11.28 9.40 -12.52
C VAL A 51 11.51 8.37 -13.63
N ARG A 52 12.66 8.44 -14.32
CA ARG A 52 12.99 7.53 -15.44
C ARG A 52 13.64 6.21 -15.00
N GLY A 53 14.15 6.14 -13.76
CA GLY A 53 14.90 4.99 -13.24
C GLY A 53 14.06 3.82 -12.73
N GLN A 54 12.79 4.02 -12.34
CA GLN A 54 11.92 2.93 -11.91
C GLN A 54 11.08 2.42 -13.08
N ASN A 55 11.73 1.76 -14.03
CA ASN A 55 11.02 0.92 -14.99
C ASN A 55 10.15 -0.07 -14.21
N ILE A 56 8.85 -0.10 -14.50
CA ILE A 56 7.95 -1.14 -14.01
C ILE A 56 8.46 -2.46 -14.57
N SER A 57 9.28 -3.15 -13.78
CA SER A 57 9.76 -4.49 -14.07
C SER A 57 8.79 -5.50 -13.46
N LEU A 58 8.62 -6.64 -14.13
CA LEU A 58 7.81 -7.72 -13.58
C LEU A 58 8.32 -8.16 -12.20
N GLY A 59 9.64 -8.23 -12.02
CA GLY A 59 10.25 -8.54 -10.72
C GLY A 59 9.91 -7.51 -9.65
N GLY A 60 10.09 -6.22 -9.94
CA GLY A 60 9.73 -5.13 -9.02
C GLY A 60 8.24 -5.15 -8.66
N PHE A 61 7.37 -5.39 -9.64
CA PHE A 61 5.94 -5.48 -9.43
C PHE A 61 5.57 -6.54 -8.38
N PHE A 62 6.06 -7.78 -8.51
CA PHE A 62 5.74 -8.86 -7.58
C PHE A 62 6.36 -8.65 -6.20
N VAL A 63 7.61 -8.18 -6.14
CA VAL A 63 8.29 -7.90 -4.86
C VAL A 63 7.51 -6.82 -4.09
N SER A 64 7.16 -5.72 -4.75
CA SER A 64 6.39 -4.64 -4.12
C SER A 64 4.97 -5.08 -3.76
N LEU A 65 4.31 -5.91 -4.57
CA LEU A 65 2.99 -6.46 -4.24
C LEU A 65 3.04 -7.30 -2.95
N VAL A 66 3.98 -8.25 -2.86
CA VAL A 66 4.14 -9.12 -1.68
C VAL A 66 4.45 -8.29 -0.45
N GLN A 67 5.37 -7.34 -0.57
CA GLN A 67 5.77 -6.47 0.53
C GLN A 67 4.59 -5.60 1.02
N LEU A 68 3.82 -5.02 0.11
CA LEU A 68 2.67 -4.18 0.42
C LEU A 68 1.54 -4.97 1.10
N VAL A 69 1.23 -6.17 0.58
CA VAL A 69 0.23 -7.08 1.17
C VAL A 69 0.64 -7.47 2.58
N PHE A 70 1.92 -7.86 2.76
CA PHE A 70 2.45 -8.26 4.06
C PHE A 70 2.38 -7.12 5.08
N TYR A 71 2.87 -5.91 4.73
CA TYR A 71 2.82 -4.78 5.65
C TYR A 71 1.40 -4.33 5.95
N THR A 72 0.50 -4.33 4.96
CA THR A 72 -0.91 -3.98 5.19
C THR A 72 -1.57 -4.96 6.16
N TYR A 73 -1.36 -6.27 5.96
CA TYR A 73 -1.87 -7.28 6.87
C TYR A 73 -1.32 -7.07 8.28
N LEU A 74 -0.01 -6.89 8.42
CA LEU A 74 0.65 -6.71 9.72
C LEU A 74 0.12 -5.46 10.44
N SER A 75 0.05 -4.33 9.75
CA SER A 75 -0.47 -3.07 10.33
C SER A 75 -1.94 -3.19 10.73
N ALA A 76 -2.79 -3.79 9.90
CA ALA A 76 -4.20 -4.00 10.21
C ALA A 76 -4.41 -5.00 11.36
N TRP A 77 -3.54 -6.01 11.48
CA TRP A 77 -3.54 -6.95 12.60
C TRP A 77 -3.16 -6.25 13.92
N ILE A 78 -2.10 -5.44 13.90
CA ILE A 78 -1.70 -4.62 15.06
C ILE A 78 -2.85 -3.69 15.45
N PHE A 79 -3.43 -2.97 14.48
CA PHE A 79 -4.53 -2.05 14.72
C PHE A 79 -5.75 -2.74 15.34
N SER A 80 -6.24 -3.82 14.72
CA SER A 80 -7.42 -4.54 15.21
C SER A 80 -7.21 -5.14 16.60
N THR A 81 -6.00 -5.61 16.90
CA THR A 81 -5.63 -6.13 18.22
C THR A 81 -5.62 -5.03 19.28
N LEU A 82 -4.97 -3.90 18.99
CA LEU A 82 -4.91 -2.77 19.92
C LEU A 82 -6.27 -2.13 20.14
N TYR A 83 -7.05 -1.95 19.06
CA TYR A 83 -8.41 -1.43 19.15
C TYR A 83 -9.25 -2.29 20.09
N ASN A 84 -9.31 -3.60 19.85
CA ASN A 84 -10.05 -4.52 20.70
C ASN A 84 -9.60 -4.45 22.15
N LYS A 85 -8.28 -4.36 22.41
CA LYS A 85 -7.73 -4.26 23.77
C LYS A 85 -8.17 -2.97 24.48
N PHE A 86 -8.07 -1.82 23.82
CA PHE A 86 -8.39 -0.54 24.44
C PHE A 86 -9.90 -0.31 24.58
N THR A 87 -10.72 -0.88 23.68
CA THR A 87 -12.18 -0.74 23.78
C THR A 87 -12.84 -1.81 24.64
N SER A 88 -12.15 -2.92 24.93
CA SER A 88 -12.66 -3.99 25.81
C SER A 88 -12.43 -3.72 27.30
N ASN A 89 -11.64 -2.69 27.66
CA ASN A 89 -11.42 -2.26 29.05
C ASN A 89 -12.55 -1.31 29.53
N LYS A 90 -13.79 -1.81 29.50
CA LYS A 90 -14.91 -1.28 30.28
C LYS A 90 -15.51 -2.40 31.11
#